data_AF-A0A933CNW4-F1
#
_entry.id   AF-A0A933CNW4-F1
#
_cell.length_a   1.000
_cell.length_b   1.000
_cell.length_c   1.000
_cell.angle_alpha   90.00
_cell.angle_beta   90.00
_cell.angle_gamma   90.00
#
_symmetry.space_group_name_H-M   'P 1'
#
loop_
_entity.id
_entity.type
_entity.pdbx_description
1 polymer ?
#
loop_
_entity_poly.entity_id
_entity_poly.type
_entity_poly.pdbx_seq_one_letter_code
_entity_poly.pdbx_strand_id
1 'polypeptide(L)'
;MSRQVIENEPDVNIPEERRCLCRFADGRRCRMRRWGTELCFHHDPAAAKKRKNRGRPLSRLELLTATEVHELLTRTLRRLEAGEIGPGQAYALGYLAQLLLGNLKGVREEFETARTAWDRHVEEVSRVRALTEPTPLRVENAGGAPAARGEESAE
;
A
#
# COMPACT_ATOMS: atom_id res chain seq x y z
N MET A 1 -19.05 31.23 -9.34
CA MET A 1 -17.60 31.00 -9.28
C MET A 1 -17.12 30.70 -10.69
N SER A 2 -16.54 31.70 -11.36
CA SER A 2 -16.16 31.64 -12.76
C SER A 2 -14.91 30.76 -12.95
N ARG A 3 -15.02 29.71 -13.78
CA ARG A 3 -13.86 28.93 -14.25
C ARG A 3 -12.99 29.87 -15.09
N GLN A 4 -11.81 30.23 -14.57
CA GLN A 4 -10.76 30.81 -15.40
C GLN A 4 -10.37 29.76 -16.44
N VAL A 5 -10.73 30.03 -17.69
CA VAL A 5 -10.20 29.31 -18.84
C VAL A 5 -8.71 29.65 -18.87
N ILE A 6 -7.87 28.65 -18.63
CA ILE A 6 -6.43 28.76 -18.89
C ILE A 6 -6.34 28.83 -20.41
N GLU A 7 -6.27 30.05 -20.93
CA GLU A 7 -5.95 30.30 -22.33
C GLU A 7 -4.59 29.64 -22.56
N ASN A 8 -4.55 28.66 -23.47
CA ASN A 8 -3.31 27.99 -23.85
C ASN A 8 -2.33 29.07 -24.29
N GLU A 9 -1.26 29.25 -23.53
CA GLU A 9 -0.18 30.17 -23.88
C GLU A 9 0.24 29.93 -25.34
N PRO A 10 0.53 30.99 -26.09
CA PRO A 10 0.85 30.90 -27.50
C PRO A 10 1.99 29.91 -27.70
N ASP A 11 1.82 29.01 -28.68
CA ASP A 11 2.83 28.06 -29.16
C ASP A 11 4.23 28.68 -29.01
N VAL A 12 4.94 28.30 -27.95
CA VAL A 12 6.28 28.83 -27.70
C VAL A 12 7.09 28.40 -28.91
N ASN A 13 7.41 29.36 -29.78
CA ASN A 13 8.04 29.07 -31.06
C ASN A 13 9.51 28.72 -30.79
N ILE A 14 9.75 27.46 -30.43
CA ILE A 14 11.09 26.94 -30.18
C ILE A 14 11.81 26.92 -31.53
N PRO A 15 12.96 27.61 -31.67
CA PRO A 15 13.76 27.57 -32.89
C PRO A 15 14.06 26.14 -33.31
N GLU A 16 14.04 25.84 -34.61
CA GLU A 16 14.11 24.47 -35.13
C GLU A 16 15.38 23.73 -34.69
N GLU A 17 16.50 24.44 -34.60
CA GLU A 17 17.79 23.98 -34.07
C GLU A 17 17.77 23.55 -32.59
N ARG A 18 16.80 24.05 -31.82
CA ARG A 18 16.63 23.73 -30.40
C ARG A 18 15.57 22.66 -30.17
N ARG A 19 14.93 22.15 -31.23
CA ARG A 19 13.95 21.07 -31.13
C ARG A 19 14.64 19.71 -31.04
N CYS A 20 13.93 18.75 -30.46
CA CYS A 20 14.33 17.36 -30.43
C CYS A 20 14.56 16.81 -31.85
N LEU A 21 15.64 16.05 -32.07
CA LEU A 21 15.93 15.46 -33.38
C LEU A 21 15.04 14.23 -33.70
N CYS A 22 14.33 13.65 -32.73
CA CYS A 22 13.48 12.48 -32.92
C CYS A 22 12.38 12.73 -33.98
N ARG A 23 12.24 11.77 -34.89
CA ARG A 23 11.17 11.72 -35.91
C ARG A 23 10.20 10.59 -35.59
N PHE A 24 8.91 10.84 -35.80
CA PHE A 24 7.87 9.82 -35.73
C PHE A 24 7.79 9.03 -37.04
N ALA A 25 7.02 7.94 -37.05
CA ALA A 25 6.84 7.09 -38.23
C ALA A 25 6.22 7.84 -39.43
N ASP A 26 5.45 8.90 -39.15
CA ASP A 26 4.87 9.79 -40.16
C ASP A 26 5.85 10.86 -40.70
N GLY A 27 7.12 10.80 -40.28
CA GLY A 27 8.16 11.74 -40.69
C GLY A 27 8.15 13.07 -39.95
N ARG A 28 7.14 13.37 -39.12
CA ARG A 28 7.10 14.61 -38.34
C ARG A 28 8.19 14.61 -37.26
N ARG A 29 8.74 15.80 -36.99
CA ARG A 29 9.74 16.01 -35.92
C ARG A 29 9.08 16.38 -34.60
N CYS A 30 9.59 15.86 -33.50
CA CYS A 30 9.15 16.26 -32.16
C CYS A 30 9.35 17.76 -31.93
N ARG A 31 8.29 18.46 -31.49
CA ARG A 31 8.29 19.92 -31.27
C ARG A 31 8.86 20.35 -29.91
N MET A 32 9.15 19.41 -29.01
CA MET A 32 9.72 19.69 -27.69
C MET A 32 11.15 20.22 -27.79
N ARG A 33 11.52 21.12 -26.88
CA ARG A 33 12.89 21.63 -26.73
C ARG A 33 13.85 20.50 -26.30
N ARG A 34 15.05 20.48 -26.87
CA ARG A 34 16.13 19.55 -26.51
C ARG A 34 16.67 19.84 -25.09
N TRP A 35 17.04 18.79 -24.35
CA TRP A 35 17.57 18.92 -22.98
C TRP A 35 19.05 18.53 -22.95
N GLY A 36 19.93 19.50 -23.24
CA GLY A 36 21.39 19.33 -23.23
C GLY A 36 21.96 18.49 -24.39
N THR A 37 21.30 17.38 -24.75
CA THR A 37 21.64 16.51 -25.89
C THR A 37 20.76 16.84 -27.11
N GLU A 38 20.83 15.99 -28.14
CA GLU A 38 20.01 16.07 -29.35
C GLU A 38 18.51 15.73 -29.14
N LEU A 39 18.16 15.16 -27.99
CA LEU A 39 16.81 14.67 -27.72
C LEU A 39 16.14 15.48 -26.60
N CYS A 40 14.81 15.55 -26.64
CA CYS A 40 14.06 16.07 -25.50
C CYS A 40 14.00 15.03 -24.39
N PHE A 41 13.59 15.45 -23.20
CA PHE A 41 13.42 14.57 -22.04
C PHE A 41 12.68 13.28 -22.39
N HIS A 42 11.57 13.35 -23.15
CA HIS A 42 10.75 12.18 -23.47
C HIS A 42 11.39 11.18 -24.43
N HIS A 43 12.27 11.63 -25.33
CA HIS A 43 12.91 10.77 -26.33
C HIS A 43 14.34 10.37 -25.95
N ASP A 44 14.96 11.03 -24.97
CA ASP A 44 16.27 10.62 -24.45
C ASP A 44 16.19 9.22 -23.78
N PRO A 45 16.93 8.21 -24.29
CA PRO A 45 16.95 6.86 -23.72
C PRO A 45 17.48 6.81 -22.28
N ALA A 46 18.45 7.66 -21.93
CA ALA A 46 18.99 7.73 -20.57
C ALA A 46 17.94 8.29 -19.60
N ALA A 47 17.22 9.33 -20.01
CA ALA A 47 16.07 9.85 -19.27
C ALA A 47 14.91 8.84 -19.23
N ALA A 48 14.69 8.06 -20.29
CA ALA A 48 13.67 7.00 -20.32
C ALA A 48 13.97 5.90 -19.30
N LYS A 49 15.23 5.49 -19.15
CA LYS A 49 15.65 4.55 -18.10
C LYS A 49 15.40 5.12 -16.70
N LYS A 50 15.74 6.40 -16.48
CA LYS A 50 15.43 7.10 -15.22
C LYS A 50 13.93 7.20 -14.97
N ARG A 51 13.10 7.44 -15.99
CA ARG A 51 11.63 7.45 -15.88
C ARG A 51 11.08 6.08 -15.54
N LYS A 52 11.54 5.00 -16.20
CA LYS A 52 11.15 3.64 -15.85
C LYS A 52 11.46 3.31 -14.39
N ASN A 53 12.55 3.86 -13.86
CA ASN A 53 12.94 3.67 -12.46
C ASN A 53 12.19 4.60 -11.48
N ARG A 54 11.80 5.82 -11.89
CA ARG A 54 11.05 6.78 -11.06
C ARG A 54 9.53 6.58 -11.08
N GLY A 55 9.02 6.02 -12.18
CA GLY A 55 7.60 5.88 -12.50
C GLY A 55 7.06 4.48 -12.26
N ARG A 56 7.79 3.59 -11.57
CA ARG A 56 7.06 2.58 -10.81
C ARG A 56 6.16 3.39 -9.89
N PRO A 57 4.82 3.30 -9.99
CA PRO A 57 4.00 3.73 -8.87
C PRO A 57 4.67 3.10 -7.67
N LEU A 58 4.90 3.86 -6.59
CA LEU A 58 5.16 3.24 -5.30
C LEU A 58 4.04 2.21 -5.21
N SER A 59 4.41 0.94 -5.43
CA SER A 59 3.50 -0.19 -5.51
C SER A 59 2.56 0.01 -4.36
N ARG A 60 1.24 0.18 -4.62
CA ARG A 60 0.21 0.60 -3.64
C ARG A 60 0.79 0.41 -2.26
N LEU A 61 1.28 1.49 -1.66
CA LEU A 61 1.96 1.37 -0.36
C LEU A 61 0.90 0.82 0.57
N GLU A 62 0.97 -0.48 0.86
CA GLU A 62 0.08 -1.15 1.81
C GLU A 62 0.53 -0.68 3.19
N LEU A 63 0.11 0.53 3.53
CA LEU A 63 0.24 1.07 4.87
C LEU A 63 -0.90 0.46 5.67
N LEU A 64 -0.62 -0.68 6.27
CA LEU A 64 -1.58 -1.44 7.07
C LEU A 64 -1.60 -0.94 8.51
N THR A 65 -0.53 -0.30 8.97
CA THR A 65 -0.34 0.11 10.36
C THR A 65 0.08 1.56 10.50
N ALA A 66 -0.27 2.16 11.64
CA ALA A 66 0.19 3.51 12.01
C ALA A 66 1.73 3.61 12.11
N THR A 67 2.40 2.50 12.47
CA THR A 67 3.86 2.43 12.52
C THR A 67 4.49 2.59 11.15
N GLU A 68 3.95 1.92 10.13
CA GLU A 68 4.45 2.03 8.75
C GLU A 68 4.26 3.44 8.19
N VAL A 69 3.13 4.09 8.51
CA VAL A 69 2.89 5.50 8.19
C VAL A 69 3.96 6.38 8.83
N HIS A 70 4.25 6.16 10.11
CA HIS A 70 5.26 6.92 10.84
C HIS A 70 6.66 6.75 10.23
N GLU A 71 7.07 5.51 9.93
CA GLU A 71 8.34 5.24 9.27
C GLU A 71 8.46 5.90 7.90
N LEU A 72 7.39 5.87 7.10
CA LEU A 72 7.35 6.50 5.78
C LEU A 72 7.55 8.02 5.90
N LEU A 73 6.91 8.65 6.90
CA LEU A 73 7.08 10.07 7.19
C LEU A 73 8.52 10.38 7.63
N THR A 74 9.10 9.58 8.52
CA THR A 74 10.50 9.75 8.94
C THR A 74 11.47 9.65 7.76
N ARG A 75 11.29 8.64 6.89
CA ARG A 75 12.13 8.50 5.67
C ARG A 75 11.96 9.68 4.74
N THR A 76 10.74 10.19 4.59
CA THR A 76 10.45 11.34 3.75
C THR A 76 11.15 12.60 4.26
N LEU A 77 11.10 12.86 5.57
CA LEU A 77 11.78 14.00 6.19
C LEU A 77 13.30 13.92 6.00
N ARG A 78 13.91 12.74 6.18
CA ARG A 78 15.35 12.55 5.91
C ARG A 78 15.73 12.86 4.46
N ARG A 79 14.87 12.50 3.51
CA ARG A 79 15.10 12.79 2.08
C ARG A 79 14.93 14.28 1.76
N LEU A 80 14.06 14.99 2.49
CA LEU A 80 13.96 16.44 2.41
C LEU A 80 15.22 17.11 2.93
N GLU A 81 15.70 16.71 4.11
CA GLU A 81 16.94 17.22 4.71
C GLU A 81 18.14 16.98 3.79
N ALA A 82 18.18 15.84 3.10
CA ALA A 82 19.20 15.52 2.10
C ALA A 82 19.03 16.29 0.76
N GLY A 83 17.98 17.10 0.60
CA GLY A 83 17.70 17.84 -0.64
C GLY A 83 17.26 16.96 -1.82
N GLU A 84 16.86 15.71 -1.58
CA GLU A 84 16.45 14.78 -2.63
C GLU A 84 15.02 15.01 -3.13
N ILE A 85 14.20 15.68 -2.32
CA ILE A 85 12.82 16.04 -2.66
C ILE A 85 12.64 17.55 -2.59
N GLY A 86 11.84 18.09 -3.51
CA GLY A 86 11.61 19.53 -3.59
C GLY A 86 10.68 20.05 -2.48
N PRO A 87 10.70 21.37 -2.18
CA PRO A 87 9.88 21.97 -1.13
C PRO A 87 8.38 21.68 -1.31
N GLY A 88 7.86 21.74 -2.55
CA GLY A 88 6.46 21.42 -2.82
C GLY A 88 6.08 19.98 -2.52
N GLN A 89 7.01 19.03 -2.70
CA GLN A 89 6.79 17.62 -2.35
C GLN A 89 6.77 17.44 -0.83
N ALA A 90 7.64 18.14 -0.11
CA ALA A 90 7.65 18.14 1.35
C ALA A 90 6.35 18.71 1.95
N TYR A 91 5.83 19.82 1.40
CA TYR A 91 4.55 20.38 1.84
C TYR A 91 3.39 19.40 1.67
N ALA A 92 3.30 18.74 0.50
CA ALA A 92 2.29 17.73 0.26
C ALA A 92 2.40 16.56 1.27
N LEU A 93 3.61 16.13 1.58
CA LEU A 93 3.86 15.04 2.53
C LEU A 93 3.53 15.43 3.97
N GLY A 94 3.87 16.66 4.39
CA GLY A 94 3.48 17.19 5.70
C GLY A 94 1.95 17.29 5.85
N TYR A 95 1.25 17.73 4.81
CA TYR A 95 -0.21 17.77 4.80
C TYR A 95 -0.84 16.37 4.91
N LEU A 96 -0.32 15.39 4.16
CA LEU A 96 -0.77 14.00 4.26
C LEU A 96 -0.50 13.43 5.67
N ALA A 97 0.65 13.73 6.26
CA ALA A 97 0.98 13.35 7.64
C ALA A 97 -0.07 13.88 8.62
N GLN A 98 -0.44 15.16 8.47
CA GLN A 98 -1.40 15.81 9.33
C GLN A 98 -2.81 15.24 9.17
N LEU A 99 -3.24 14.92 7.95
CA LEU A 99 -4.51 14.22 7.71
C LEU A 99 -4.51 12.83 8.37
N LEU A 100 -3.42 12.09 8.24
CA LEU A 100 -3.27 10.76 8.85
C LEU A 100 -3.34 10.86 10.38
N LEU A 101 -2.61 11.79 10.99
CA LEU A 101 -2.64 12.04 12.43
C LEU A 101 -4.03 12.48 12.91
N GLY A 102 -4.72 13.33 12.16
CA GLY A 102 -6.09 13.75 12.47
C GLY A 102 -7.09 12.60 12.44
N ASN A 103 -6.91 11.63 11.54
CA ASN A 103 -7.78 10.48 11.40
C ASN A 103 -7.47 9.34 12.39
N LEU A 104 -6.29 9.31 13.03
CA LEU A 104 -5.91 8.22 13.94
C LEU A 104 -6.91 8.00 15.06
N LYS A 105 -7.49 9.07 15.60
CA LYS A 105 -8.51 8.95 16.66
C LYS A 105 -9.76 8.23 16.14
N GLY A 106 -10.28 8.64 14.98
CA GLY A 106 -11.44 8.01 14.36
C GLY A 106 -11.19 6.54 14.01
N VAL A 107 -10.02 6.24 13.42
CA VAL A 107 -9.62 4.85 13.10
C VAL A 107 -9.55 3.98 14.36
N ARG A 108 -9.05 4.53 15.47
CA ARG A 108 -9.01 3.81 16.76
C ARG A 108 -10.42 3.53 17.29
N GLU A 109 -11.31 4.52 17.25
CA GLU A 109 -12.70 4.36 17.70
C GLU A 109 -13.47 3.34 16.84
N GLU A 110 -13.28 3.38 15.52
CA GLU A 110 -13.83 2.39 14.59
C GLU A 110 -13.29 0.98 14.88
N PHE A 111 -11.98 0.86 15.12
CA PHE A 111 -11.36 -0.42 15.46
C PHE A 111 -11.87 -0.99 16.79
N GLU A 112 -11.96 -0.17 17.84
CA GLU A 112 -12.48 -0.60 19.14
C GLU A 112 -13.97 -1.01 19.04
N THR A 113 -14.74 -0.29 18.22
CA THR A 113 -16.14 -0.62 17.91
C THR A 113 -16.25 -1.96 17.18
N ALA A 114 -15.45 -2.15 16.12
CA ALA A 114 -15.41 -3.39 15.34
C ALA A 114 -14.97 -4.58 16.19
N ARG A 115 -13.96 -4.41 17.05
CA ARG A 115 -13.51 -5.45 17.99
C ARG A 115 -14.63 -5.84 18.95
N THR A 116 -15.32 -4.87 19.54
CA THR A 116 -16.42 -5.14 20.47
C THR A 116 -17.61 -5.82 19.78
N ALA A 117 -17.87 -5.51 18.51
CA ALA A 117 -18.87 -6.21 17.71
C ALA A 117 -18.45 -7.66 17.42
N TRP A 118 -17.17 -7.87 17.09
CA TRP A 118 -16.59 -9.19 16.88
C TRP A 118 -16.67 -10.07 18.13
N ASP A 119 -16.26 -9.55 19.29
CA ASP A 119 -16.27 -10.29 20.56
C ASP A 119 -17.69 -10.76 20.91
N ARG A 120 -18.69 -9.89 20.73
CA ARG A 120 -20.11 -10.26 20.90
C ARG A 120 -20.56 -11.35 19.93
N HIS A 121 -20.13 -11.27 18.68
CA HIS A 121 -20.46 -12.29 17.68
C HIS A 121 -19.85 -13.65 18.04
N VAL A 122 -18.57 -13.67 18.47
CA VAL A 122 -17.90 -14.90 18.92
C VAL A 122 -18.60 -15.52 20.13
N GLU A 123 -19.04 -14.70 21.09
CA GLU A 123 -19.81 -15.16 22.24
C GLU A 123 -21.17 -15.76 21.83
N GLU A 124 -21.89 -15.09 20.92
CA GLU A 124 -23.16 -15.59 20.39
C GLU A 124 -23.00 -16.93 19.66
N VAL A 125 -22.01 -17.03 18.77
CA VAL A 125 -21.69 -18.27 18.04
C VAL A 125 -21.32 -19.39 19.02
N SER A 126 -20.52 -19.08 20.05
CA SER A 126 -20.14 -20.05 21.09
C SER A 126 -21.35 -20.53 21.89
N ARG A 127 -22.27 -19.63 22.22
CA ARG A 127 -23.53 -19.97 22.91
C ARG A 127 -24.42 -20.85 22.05
N VAL A 128 -24.60 -20.51 20.77
CA VAL A 128 -25.40 -21.33 19.85
C VAL A 128 -24.78 -22.72 19.70
N ARG A 129 -23.46 -22.80 19.55
CA ARG A 129 -22.73 -24.07 19.47
C ARG A 129 -22.91 -24.93 20.72
N ALA A 130 -22.85 -24.35 21.91
CA ALA A 130 -23.07 -25.09 23.15
C ALA A 130 -24.49 -25.67 23.28
N LEU A 131 -25.49 -25.04 22.64
CA LEU A 131 -26.87 -25.51 22.61
C LEU A 131 -27.14 -26.56 21.51
N THR A 132 -26.38 -26.50 20.41
CA THR A 132 -26.59 -27.37 19.24
C THR A 132 -25.61 -28.54 19.17
N GLU A 133 -24.51 -28.51 19.93
CA GLU A 133 -23.61 -29.64 20.00
C GLU A 133 -24.34 -30.83 20.63
N PRO A 134 -24.45 -31.96 19.90
CA PRO A 134 -25.06 -33.15 20.47
C PRO A 134 -24.23 -33.55 21.68
N THR A 135 -24.88 -33.66 22.84
CA THR A 135 -24.27 -34.18 24.07
C THR A 135 -23.49 -35.43 23.66
N PRO A 136 -22.15 -35.46 23.84
CA PRO A 136 -21.38 -36.62 23.45
C PRO A 136 -22.01 -37.81 24.16
N LEU A 137 -22.58 -38.72 23.36
CA LEU A 137 -23.14 -39.95 23.88
C LEU A 137 -22.01 -40.56 24.69
N ARG A 138 -22.22 -40.62 26.01
CA ARG A 138 -21.31 -41.25 26.94
C ARG A 138 -21.21 -42.68 26.43
N VAL A 139 -20.16 -42.97 25.67
CA VAL A 139 -19.78 -44.34 25.33
C VAL A 139 -19.37 -44.89 26.68
N GLU A 140 -20.35 -45.43 27.40
CA GLU A 140 -20.08 -46.26 28.55
C GLU A 140 -19.15 -47.32 28.02
N ASN A 141 -17.88 -47.23 28.41
CA ASN A 141 -16.88 -48.25 28.19
C ASN A 141 -17.45 -49.52 28.83
N ALA A 142 -18.19 -50.29 28.02
CA ALA A 142 -18.66 -51.60 28.36
C ALA A 142 -17.40 -52.40 28.71
N GLY A 143 -17.31 -52.78 29.98
CA GLY A 143 -16.24 -53.52 30.63
C GLY A 143 -15.22 -54.14 29.69
N GLY A 144 -14.08 -53.46 29.53
CA GLY A 144 -12.83 -54.16 29.29
C GLY A 144 -12.54 -54.98 30.53
N ALA A 145 -13.02 -56.23 30.55
CA ALA A 145 -12.74 -57.19 31.60
C ALA A 145 -11.22 -57.29 31.82
N PRO A 146 -10.73 -57.28 33.07
CA PRO A 146 -9.32 -57.49 33.33
C PRO A 146 -8.94 -58.90 32.88
N ALA A 147 -8.08 -59.00 31.86
CA ALA A 147 -7.47 -60.26 31.47
C ALA A 147 -6.68 -60.80 32.68
N ALA A 148 -7.16 -61.92 33.22
CA ALA A 148 -6.49 -62.66 34.27
C ALA A 148 -5.06 -62.99 33.82
N ARG A 149 -4.06 -62.49 34.55
CA ARG A 149 -2.66 -62.93 34.40
C ARG A 149 -2.59 -64.35 34.96
N GLY A 150 -2.37 -65.32 34.08
CA GLY A 150 -1.98 -66.66 34.48
C GLY A 150 -0.66 -66.62 35.22
N GLU A 151 -0.65 -67.19 36.42
CA GLU A 151 0.55 -67.56 37.16
C GLU A 151 1.19 -68.75 36.43
N GLU A 152 2.36 -68.54 35.84
CA GLU A 152 3.18 -69.62 35.28
C GLU A 152 4.30 -69.90 36.29
N SER A 153 4.09 -70.95 37.08
CA SER A 153 5.08 -71.55 37.96
C SER A 153 6.19 -72.20 37.14
N ALA A 154 7.43 -71.80 37.37
CA ALA A 154 8.61 -72.52 36.89
C ALA A 154 9.43 -72.97 38.11
N GLU A 155 9.47 -74.30 38.31
CA GLU A 155 10.57 -75.04 38.92
C GLU A 155 11.75 -75.16 37.95
#